data_AF-A0A1F2R3S0-F1
#
_entry.id   AF-A0A1F2R3S0-F1
#
_cell.length_a   1.000
_cell.length_b   1.000
_cell.length_c   1.000
_cell.angle_alpha   90.00
_cell.angle_beta   90.00
_cell.angle_gamma   90.00
#
_symmetry.space_group_name_H-M   'P 1'
#
loop_
_entity.id
_entity.type
_entity.pdbx_description
1 polymer ?
#
loop_
_entity_poly.entity_id
_entity_poly.type
_entity_poly.pdbx_seq_one_letter_code
_entity_poly.pdbx_strand_id
1 'polypeptide(L)'
;MPKRSVSKPLPAFASEAEEREFWETHDTSPYFDSKQARSAVFPNLKPSTETISLRLPTALLAELKELANKRDVPYQSLLKVFLAERVARETSSLSGAFGRALQPTKRGRRRLRKSKISRAARG
;
A
#
# COMPACT_ATOMS: atom_id res chain seq x y z
N MET A 1 23.98 10.05 20.82
CA MET A 1 22.83 10.60 21.56
C MET A 1 22.03 11.48 20.61
N PRO A 2 20.72 11.27 20.39
CA PRO A 2 19.97 12.13 19.47
C PRO A 2 19.81 13.53 20.08
N LYS A 3 20.12 14.55 19.28
CA LYS A 3 20.16 15.97 19.64
C LYS A 3 18.77 16.48 20.04
N ARG A 4 18.75 17.37 21.04
CA ARG A 4 17.57 18.10 21.54
C ARG A 4 16.83 18.78 20.37
N SER A 5 15.55 18.45 20.15
CA SER A 5 14.69 19.17 19.20
C SER A 5 14.10 20.39 19.90
N VAL A 6 14.62 21.57 19.54
CA VAL A 6 14.04 22.87 19.91
C VAL A 6 12.90 23.12 18.93
N SER A 7 11.66 23.18 19.42
CA SER A 7 10.50 23.53 18.59
C SER A 7 10.56 24.99 18.19
N LYS A 8 10.44 25.29 16.89
CA LYS A 8 10.31 26.67 16.40
C LYS A 8 8.96 27.25 16.86
N PRO A 9 8.89 28.56 17.16
CA PRO A 9 7.61 29.21 17.48
C PRO A 9 6.65 29.07 16.30
N LEU A 10 5.36 28.85 16.59
CA LEU A 10 4.30 28.78 15.58
C LEU A 10 4.18 30.16 14.88
N PRO A 11 4.03 30.20 13.55
CA PRO A 11 3.79 31.44 12.82
C PRO A 11 2.43 32.03 13.20
N ALA A 12 2.31 33.36 13.18
CA ALA A 12 1.02 34.03 13.27
C ALA A 12 0.43 34.17 11.87
N PHE A 13 -0.76 33.62 11.63
CA PHE A 13 -1.48 33.71 10.36
C PHE A 13 -2.63 34.71 10.47
N ALA A 14 -2.90 35.45 9.39
CA ALA A 14 -4.01 36.39 9.36
C ALA A 14 -5.34 35.72 8.94
N SER A 15 -5.28 34.55 8.28
CA SER A 15 -6.45 33.80 7.83
C SER A 15 -6.22 32.28 7.85
N GLU A 16 -7.32 31.51 7.94
CA GLU A 16 -7.29 30.04 7.85
C GLU A 16 -6.78 29.53 6.49
N ALA A 17 -7.01 30.30 5.41
CA ALA A 17 -6.54 29.95 4.08
C ALA A 17 -5.01 30.03 3.98
N GLU A 18 -4.41 31.08 4.55
CA GLU A 18 -2.96 31.28 4.63
C GLU A 18 -2.29 30.21 5.51
N GLU A 19 -2.95 29.84 6.61
CA GLU A 19 -2.51 28.75 7.48
C GLU A 19 -2.50 27.40 6.73
N ARG A 20 -3.56 27.08 5.98
CA ARG A 20 -3.65 25.84 5.19
C ARG A 20 -2.55 25.78 4.14
N GLU A 21 -2.35 26.85 3.38
CA GLU A 21 -1.33 26.92 2.34
C GLU A 21 0.08 26.78 2.93
N PHE A 22 0.34 27.39 4.08
CA PHE A 22 1.59 27.23 4.80
C PHE A 22 1.83 25.77 5.22
N TRP A 23 0.83 25.11 5.83
CA TRP A 23 0.95 23.73 6.28
C TRP A 23 1.01 22.70 5.16
N GLU A 24 0.43 22.98 3.99
CA GLU A 24 0.55 22.13 2.80
C GLU A 24 1.95 22.19 2.17
N THR A 25 2.63 23.33 2.29
CA THR A 25 3.90 23.59 1.58
C THR A 25 5.14 23.43 2.45
N HIS A 26 5.02 23.54 3.78
CA HIS A 26 6.16 23.54 4.70
C HIS A 26 6.25 22.27 5.55
N ASP A 27 7.48 21.85 5.86
CA ASP A 27 7.74 20.74 6.78
C ASP A 27 7.30 21.10 8.22
N THR A 28 6.42 20.27 8.77
CA THR A 28 5.80 20.46 10.10
C THR A 28 6.65 19.89 11.23
N SER A 29 7.64 19.03 10.92
CA SER A 29 8.53 18.41 11.90
C SER A 29 9.24 19.37 12.88
N PRO A 30 9.65 20.61 12.50
CA PRO A 30 10.32 21.52 13.42
C PRO A 30 9.38 22.28 14.37
N TYR A 31 8.07 22.26 14.12
CA TYR A 31 7.07 23.03 14.88
C TYR A 31 6.39 22.20 15.97
N PHE A 32 6.34 20.87 15.81
CA PHE A 32 5.68 19.97 16.75
C PHE A 32 6.68 19.22 17.66
N ASP A 33 6.55 19.40 18.98
CA ASP A 33 7.32 18.64 19.96
C ASP A 33 6.75 17.21 20.09
N SER A 34 7.42 16.26 19.41
CA SER A 34 7.09 14.84 19.45
C SER A 34 7.03 14.24 20.87
N LYS A 35 7.65 14.86 21.88
CA LYS A 35 7.55 14.39 23.28
C LYS A 35 6.23 14.73 23.95
N GLN A 36 5.53 15.76 23.47
CA GLN A 36 4.21 16.15 23.96
C GLN A 36 3.07 15.45 23.22
N ALA A 37 3.39 14.72 22.14
CA ALA A 37 2.42 13.94 21.41
C ALA A 37 1.80 12.87 22.33
N ARG A 38 0.49 12.95 22.53
CA ARG A 38 -0.29 11.98 23.30
C ARG A 38 -1.03 11.07 22.33
N SER A 39 -1.07 9.78 22.65
CA SER A 39 -1.93 8.84 21.95
C SER A 39 -3.38 9.24 22.17
N ALA A 40 -3.99 9.89 21.18
CA ALA A 40 -5.41 10.21 21.19
C ALA A 40 -6.18 8.97 20.72
N VAL A 41 -7.09 8.49 21.56
CA VAL A 41 -8.12 7.55 21.12
C VAL A 41 -9.27 8.40 20.62
N PHE A 42 -9.72 8.13 19.41
CA PHE A 42 -10.87 8.82 18.82
C PHE A 42 -12.10 7.90 18.85
N PRO A 43 -12.74 7.72 20.02
CA PRO A 43 -13.82 6.74 20.19
C PRO A 43 -15.04 7.04 19.30
N ASN A 44 -15.20 8.29 18.84
CA ASN A 44 -16.37 8.77 18.12
C ASN A 44 -16.13 9.03 16.63
N LEU A 45 -14.92 8.77 16.11
CA LEU A 45 -14.68 8.85 14.66
C LEU A 45 -15.43 7.70 13.99
N LYS A 46 -16.53 8.02 13.29
CA LYS A 46 -17.18 7.06 12.41
C LYS A 46 -16.30 6.89 11.17
N PRO A 47 -15.89 5.66 10.79
CA PRO A 47 -15.28 5.47 9.49
C PRO A 47 -16.26 5.95 8.41
N SER A 48 -15.79 6.76 7.47
CA SER A 48 -16.61 7.21 6.34
C SER A 48 -17.10 5.97 5.58
N THR A 49 -18.40 5.87 5.34
CA THR A 49 -19.01 4.79 4.57
C THR A 49 -19.69 5.35 3.34
N GLU A 50 -19.29 4.87 2.17
CA GLU A 50 -19.95 5.20 0.90
C GLU A 50 -20.83 4.04 0.46
N THR A 51 -22.07 4.34 0.06
CA THR A 51 -22.99 3.34 -0.48
C THR A 51 -22.70 3.13 -1.96
N ILE A 52 -22.33 1.90 -2.32
CA ILE A 52 -22.08 1.51 -3.71
C ILE A 52 -22.99 0.36 -4.13
N SER A 53 -23.39 0.37 -5.40
CA SER A 53 -24.13 -0.74 -6.02
C SER A 53 -23.15 -1.69 -6.70
N LEU A 54 -23.07 -2.93 -6.24
CA LEU A 54 -22.18 -3.97 -6.78
C LEU A 54 -23.01 -5.15 -7.33
N ARG A 55 -22.54 -5.73 -8.45
CA ARG A 55 -23.10 -6.96 -9.01
C ARG A 55 -22.24 -8.16 -8.58
N LEU A 56 -22.89 -9.19 -8.06
CA LEU A 56 -22.24 -10.43 -7.64
C LEU A 56 -22.91 -11.63 -8.34
N PRO A 57 -22.15 -12.68 -8.70
CA PRO A 57 -22.75 -13.95 -9.13
C PRO A 57 -23.67 -14.53 -8.06
N THR A 58 -24.79 -15.12 -8.48
CA THR A 58 -25.81 -15.66 -7.56
C THR A 58 -25.28 -16.80 -6.69
N ALA A 59 -24.47 -17.70 -7.26
CA ALA A 59 -23.85 -18.80 -6.53
C ALA A 59 -22.96 -18.30 -5.37
N LEU A 60 -22.09 -17.32 -5.67
CA LEU A 60 -21.21 -16.72 -4.67
C LEU A 60 -21.99 -16.02 -3.55
N LEU A 61 -23.09 -15.33 -3.89
CA LEU A 61 -23.95 -14.70 -2.88
C LEU A 61 -24.58 -15.76 -1.95
N ALA A 62 -25.00 -16.91 -2.48
CA ALA A 62 -25.57 -17.99 -1.70
C ALA A 62 -24.53 -18.59 -0.73
N GLU A 63 -23.32 -18.87 -1.21
CA GLU A 63 -22.21 -19.36 -0.38
C GLU A 63 -21.85 -18.37 0.74
N LEU A 64 -21.81 -17.07 0.45
CA LEU A 64 -21.54 -16.04 1.44
C LEU A 64 -22.62 -15.98 2.54
N LYS A 65 -23.89 -16.13 2.16
CA LYS A 65 -25.00 -16.18 3.13
C LYS A 65 -24.91 -17.42 4.01
N GLU A 66 -24.58 -18.57 3.44
CA GLU A 66 -24.41 -19.81 4.20
C GLU A 66 -23.25 -19.70 5.21
N LEU A 67 -22.11 -19.19 4.78
CA LEU A 67 -20.95 -18.95 5.63
C LEU A 67 -21.23 -17.94 6.74
N ALA A 68 -21.99 -16.89 6.44
CA ALA A 68 -22.38 -15.88 7.40
C ALA A 68 -23.30 -16.45 8.50
N ASN A 69 -24.31 -17.24 8.10
CA ASN A 69 -25.19 -17.94 9.04
C ASN A 69 -24.41 -18.92 9.92
N LYS A 70 -23.45 -19.67 9.36
CA LYS A 70 -22.58 -20.59 10.13
C LYS A 70 -21.75 -19.87 11.19
N ARG A 71 -21.43 -18.59 10.98
CA ARG A 71 -20.64 -17.74 11.88
C ARG A 71 -21.49 -16.83 12.75
N ASP A 72 -22.82 -16.95 12.66
CA ASP A 72 -23.79 -16.09 13.35
C ASP A 72 -23.56 -14.59 13.12
N VAL A 73 -23.27 -14.22 11.86
CA VAL A 73 -23.07 -12.82 11.45
C VAL A 73 -23.89 -12.49 10.20
N PRO A 74 -24.28 -11.22 9.99
CA PRO A 74 -24.90 -10.80 8.73
C PRO A 74 -23.94 -10.96 7.55
N TYR A 75 -24.43 -11.44 6.40
CA TYR A 75 -23.60 -11.64 5.20
C TYR A 75 -22.90 -10.37 4.70
N GLN A 76 -23.53 -9.19 4.89
CA GLN A 76 -22.94 -7.90 4.54
C GLN A 76 -21.74 -7.57 5.43
N SER A 77 -21.82 -7.89 6.72
CA SER A 77 -20.71 -7.71 7.65
C SER A 77 -19.56 -8.65 7.31
N LEU A 78 -19.87 -9.92 7.02
CA LEU A 78 -18.86 -10.90 6.61
C LEU A 78 -18.16 -10.47 5.31
N LEU A 79 -18.91 -9.98 4.34
CA LEU A 79 -18.38 -9.46 3.08
C LEU A 79 -17.37 -8.32 3.32
N LYS A 80 -17.70 -7.37 4.19
CA LYS A 80 -16.80 -6.25 4.53
C LYS A 80 -15.48 -6.75 5.14
N VAL A 81 -15.54 -7.72 6.05
CA VAL A 81 -14.35 -8.32 6.66
C VAL A 81 -13.46 -8.98 5.60
N PHE A 82 -14.04 -9.82 4.75
CA PHE A 82 -13.28 -10.50 3.69
C PHE A 82 -12.64 -9.53 2.69
N LEU A 83 -13.36 -8.48 2.28
CA LEU A 83 -12.81 -7.45 1.40
C LEU A 83 -11.65 -6.71 2.07
N ALA A 84 -11.81 -6.30 3.33
CA ALA A 84 -10.77 -5.61 4.08
C ALA A 84 -9.51 -6.49 4.24
N GLU A 85 -9.68 -7.76 4.61
CA GLU A 85 -8.58 -8.72 4.72
C GLU A 85 -7.85 -8.92 3.40
N ARG A 86 -8.59 -9.06 2.29
CA ARG A 86 -7.95 -9.25 0.98
C ARG A 86 -7.18 -8.01 0.55
N VAL A 87 -7.77 -6.82 0.70
CA VAL A 87 -7.09 -5.55 0.39
C VAL A 87 -5.83 -5.39 1.24
N ALA A 88 -5.89 -5.65 2.55
CA ALA A 88 -4.73 -5.54 3.43
C ALA A 88 -3.60 -6.50 3.02
N ARG A 89 -3.93 -7.73 2.61
CA ARG A 89 -2.93 -8.70 2.10
C ARG A 89 -2.27 -8.19 0.82
N GLU A 90 -3.04 -7.67 -0.13
CA GLU A 90 -2.51 -7.13 -1.38
C GLU A 90 -1.65 -5.89 -1.13
N THR A 91 -2.14 -4.90 -0.38
CA THR A 91 -1.40 -3.65 -0.10
C THR A 91 -0.16 -3.89 0.75
N SER A 92 -0.21 -4.78 1.75
CA SER A 92 0.95 -5.18 2.52
C SER A 92 2.00 -5.89 1.65
N SER A 93 1.57 -6.78 0.76
CA SER A 93 2.47 -7.46 -0.19
C SER A 93 3.06 -6.51 -1.25
N LEU A 94 2.32 -5.47 -1.64
CA LEU A 94 2.76 -4.44 -2.58
C LEU A 94 3.86 -3.54 -2.01
N SER A 95 3.98 -3.41 -0.68
CA SER A 95 5.09 -2.69 -0.05
C SER A 95 6.46 -3.34 -0.31
N GLY A 96 6.49 -4.62 -0.72
CA GLY A 96 7.72 -5.35 -1.13
C GLY A 96 7.87 -5.58 -2.64
N ALA A 97 6.85 -5.32 -3.46
CA ALA A 97 6.82 -5.75 -4.86
C ALA A 97 7.20 -4.64 -5.88
N PHE A 98 7.26 -3.37 -5.48
CA PHE A 98 7.61 -2.27 -6.39
C PHE A 98 9.08 -2.25 -6.86
N GLY A 99 9.94 -3.13 -6.31
CA GLY A 99 11.36 -3.20 -6.69
C GLY A 99 11.73 -4.27 -7.72
N ARG A 100 10.78 -5.08 -8.24
CA ARG A 100 11.15 -6.34 -8.91
C ARG A 100 10.40 -6.70 -10.20
N ALA A 101 10.15 -5.78 -11.12
CA ALA A 101 9.76 -6.20 -12.48
C ALA A 101 10.04 -5.19 -13.60
N LEU A 102 11.29 -4.76 -13.75
CA LEU A 102 11.83 -4.35 -15.06
C LEU A 102 13.29 -4.82 -15.16
N GLN A 103 13.51 -6.14 -15.17
CA GLN A 103 14.76 -6.66 -15.71
C GLN A 103 14.57 -6.89 -17.23
N PRO A 104 15.35 -6.23 -18.11
CA PRO A 104 15.33 -6.57 -19.52
C PRO A 104 15.85 -8.00 -19.67
N THR A 105 15.01 -8.89 -20.18
CA THR A 105 15.39 -10.26 -20.50
C THR A 105 16.49 -10.19 -21.57
N LYS A 106 17.74 -10.52 -21.19
CA LYS A 106 18.82 -10.71 -22.17
C LYS A 106 18.51 -11.95 -22.99
N ARG A 107 17.81 -11.74 -24.11
CA ARG A 107 17.57 -12.73 -25.16
C ARG A 107 18.92 -13.29 -25.60
N GLY A 108 19.20 -14.53 -25.19
CA GLY A 108 20.45 -15.23 -25.49
C GLY A 108 20.72 -15.26 -26.99
N ARG A 109 21.82 -14.63 -27.41
CA ARG A 109 22.32 -14.67 -28.78
C ARG A 109 22.92 -16.06 -29.02
N ARG A 110 22.12 -16.98 -29.57
CA ARG A 110 22.55 -18.31 -29.99
C ARG A 110 23.67 -18.16 -31.04
N ARG A 111 24.93 -18.35 -30.63
CA ARG A 111 26.09 -18.41 -31.53
C ARG A 111 25.93 -19.63 -32.44
N LEU A 112 25.80 -19.42 -33.75
CA LEU A 112 26.04 -20.47 -34.74
C LEU A 112 27.52 -20.89 -34.66
N ARG A 113 27.79 -22.16 -34.36
CA ARG A 113 29.12 -22.77 -34.53
C ARG A 113 29.39 -22.92 -36.02
N LYS A 114 30.38 -22.20 -36.56
CA LYS A 114 31.00 -22.53 -37.84
C LYS A 114 31.96 -23.70 -37.62
N SER A 115 31.72 -24.84 -38.26
CA SER A 115 32.72 -25.88 -38.42
C SER A 115 33.75 -25.42 -39.46
N LYS A 116 35.03 -25.44 -39.08
CA LYS A 116 36.14 -25.42 -40.03
C LYS A 116 37.15 -26.48 -39.57
N ILE A 117 37.11 -27.60 -40.29
CA ILE A 117 38.22 -28.30 -40.92
C ILE A 117 39.59 -28.11 -40.22
N SER A 118 40.11 -29.17 -39.62
CA SER A 118 41.55 -29.38 -39.48
C SER A 118 41.94 -30.63 -40.27
N ARG A 119 42.82 -30.41 -41.24
CA ARG A 119 43.53 -31.40 -42.04
C ARG A 119 44.97 -31.42 -41.50
N ALA A 120 45.41 -32.55 -40.94
CA ALA A 120 46.79 -32.86 -40.61
C ALA A 120 46.87 -34.40 -40.54
N ALA A 121 47.39 -35.08 -41.56
CA ALA A 121 48.81 -35.37 -41.74
C ALA A 121 49.39 -36.15 -40.56
N ARG A 122 49.48 -37.48 -40.71
CA ARG A 122 50.61 -38.36 -40.34
C ARG A 122 50.23 -39.81 -40.63
N GLY A 123 51.08 -40.51 -41.38
CA GLY A 123 50.94 -41.88 -41.86
C GLY A 123 51.44 -41.98 -43.28
#